data_AF-A0A081C1C9-F1
#
_entry.id   AF-A0A081C1C9-F1
#
_cell.length_a   1.000
_cell.length_b   1.000
_cell.length_c   1.000
_cell.angle_alpha   90.00
_cell.angle_beta   90.00
_cell.angle_gamma   90.00
#
_symmetry.space_group_name_H-M   'P 1'
#
loop_
_entity.id
_entity.type
_entity.pdbx_description
1 polymer ?
#
loop_
_entity_poly.entity_id
_entity_poly.type
_entity_poly.pdbx_seq_one_letter_code
_entity_poly.pdbx_strand_id
1 'polypeptide(L)'
;MSKQKKNMIPVDEEKQLLKLGGQVDLHLKLHLTVLVIVMICELIGTHKFIVGPGSLVLLPMLYAVVIGILITPDVLGSKIEALKKVISTKECKLATSMLTISLLPLGVKYGTLVGPNMPKVIQAGPAFILQEFGNLGTIVLALPFALLLGLKREAVGGTVSICREPTLGIISEYYGIDSPEGRGVLGTYLTGTILGTIFFGILGGLSPLTGLHPYALAMACGMGSASMMTASSASLSAAIAPEMKDTILAYAATSNLLTGVTGLYMDLIIGLPMVNFLYRKLEPILGRKKA
;
A
#
# COMPACT_ATOMS: atom_id res chain seq x y z
N MET A 1 0.24 -2.52 -31.51
CA MET A 1 1.39 -1.73 -31.01
C MET A 1 1.29 -0.23 -31.40
N SER A 2 0.12 0.43 -31.39
CA SER A 2 0.03 1.85 -31.84
C SER A 2 -1.00 2.77 -31.15
N LYS A 3 -1.54 2.43 -29.95
CA LYS A 3 -2.44 3.34 -29.21
C LYS A 3 -2.11 3.60 -27.73
N GLN A 4 -1.04 3.00 -27.20
CA GLN A 4 -0.63 3.18 -25.79
C GLN A 4 0.39 4.33 -25.56
N LYS A 5 0.93 4.95 -26.61
CA LYS A 5 1.94 6.01 -26.50
C LYS A 5 1.40 7.40 -26.11
N LYS A 6 0.08 7.58 -25.92
CA LYS A 6 -0.53 8.92 -25.81
C LYS A 6 -0.65 9.48 -24.38
N ASN A 7 -0.36 8.68 -23.34
CA ASN A 7 -0.52 9.09 -21.93
C ASN A 7 0.75 8.91 -21.07
N MET A 8 1.92 8.69 -21.68
CA MET A 8 3.20 8.86 -20.96
C MET A 8 3.56 10.34 -21.01
N ILE A 9 3.85 10.93 -19.86
CA ILE A 9 4.50 12.24 -19.79
C ILE A 9 5.85 12.07 -20.52
N PRO A 10 6.17 12.91 -21.51
CA PRO A 10 7.52 12.91 -22.07
C PRO A 10 8.52 13.13 -20.92
N VAL A 11 9.55 12.30 -20.82
CA VAL A 11 10.58 12.37 -19.75
C VAL A 11 11.15 13.79 -19.58
N ASP A 12 11.12 14.59 -20.65
CA ASP A 12 11.53 16.00 -20.66
C ASP A 12 10.58 16.94 -19.89
N GLU A 13 9.27 16.67 -19.89
CA GLU A 13 8.25 17.47 -19.20
C GLU A 13 8.27 17.21 -17.69
N GLU A 14 8.52 15.96 -17.28
CA GLU A 14 8.70 15.58 -15.87
C GLU A 14 9.94 16.24 -15.26
N LYS A 15 11.08 16.15 -15.95
CA LYS A 15 12.32 16.82 -15.56
C LYS A 15 12.19 18.35 -15.52
N GLN A 16 11.29 18.92 -16.31
CA GLN A 16 11.01 20.36 -16.28
C GLN A 16 10.16 20.76 -15.06
N LEU A 17 9.19 19.94 -14.64
CA LEU A 17 8.39 20.19 -13.43
C LEU A 17 9.20 20.05 -12.15
N LEU A 18 10.19 19.16 -12.14
CA LEU A 18 11.10 18.95 -11.00
C LEU A 18 12.11 20.08 -10.79
N LYS A 19 12.37 20.93 -11.79
CA LYS A 19 13.30 22.05 -11.66
C LYS A 19 12.66 23.16 -10.83
N LEU A 20 13.32 23.56 -9.74
CA LEU A 20 12.91 24.73 -8.95
C LEU A 20 13.01 26.04 -9.75
N GLY A 21 13.94 26.13 -10.70
CA GLY A 21 14.17 27.32 -11.51
C GLY A 21 12.94 27.70 -12.35
N GLY A 22 12.23 28.75 -11.96
CA GLY A 22 11.06 29.29 -12.67
C GLY A 22 9.71 28.71 -12.28
N GLN A 23 9.64 27.80 -11.30
CA GLN A 23 8.38 27.17 -10.84
C GLN A 23 8.21 27.20 -9.31
N VAL A 24 8.92 28.09 -8.61
CA VAL A 24 8.90 28.19 -7.15
C VAL A 24 7.48 28.32 -6.60
N ASP A 25 6.63 29.13 -7.22
CA ASP A 25 5.23 29.33 -6.79
C ASP A 25 4.41 28.04 -6.86
N LEU A 26 4.64 27.20 -7.87
CA LEU A 26 3.96 25.90 -8.03
C LEU A 26 4.35 24.94 -6.91
N HIS A 27 5.66 24.86 -6.63
CA HIS A 27 6.20 24.03 -5.55
C HIS A 27 5.70 24.51 -4.19
N LEU A 28 5.77 25.82 -3.93
CA LEU A 28 5.38 26.43 -2.66
C LEU A 28 3.89 26.22 -2.40
N LYS A 29 3.05 26.41 -3.41
CA LYS A 29 1.62 26.16 -3.33
C LYS A 29 1.29 24.71 -3.04
N LEU A 30 1.94 23.76 -3.72
CA LEU A 30 1.73 22.32 -3.47
C LEU A 30 2.15 21.95 -2.04
N HIS A 31 3.36 22.30 -1.62
CA HIS A 31 3.89 21.94 -0.30
C HIS A 31 3.12 22.59 0.84
N LEU A 32 2.72 23.87 0.70
CA LEU A 32 1.89 24.55 1.69
C LEU A 32 0.51 23.88 1.81
N THR A 33 -0.10 23.50 0.68
CA THR A 33 -1.38 22.80 0.69
C THR A 33 -1.27 21.44 1.40
N VAL A 34 -0.24 20.65 1.08
CA VAL A 34 0.04 19.38 1.74
C VAL A 34 0.28 19.59 3.24
N LEU A 35 1.06 20.61 3.62
CA LEU A 35 1.33 20.92 5.03
C LEU A 35 0.06 21.24 5.81
N VAL A 36 -0.83 22.07 5.25
CA VAL A 36 -2.12 22.40 5.89
C VAL A 36 -2.99 21.16 6.06
N ILE A 37 -3.07 20.30 5.04
CA ILE A 37 -3.83 19.05 5.12
C ILE A 37 -3.26 18.15 6.21
N VAL A 38 -1.94 17.98 6.26
CA VAL A 38 -1.26 17.19 7.29
C VAL A 38 -1.56 17.74 8.69
N MET A 39 -1.44 19.06 8.90
CA MET A 39 -1.77 19.69 10.19
C MET A 39 -3.22 19.40 10.60
N ILE A 40 -4.19 19.55 9.69
CA ILE A 40 -5.60 19.25 9.97
C ILE A 40 -5.78 17.77 10.33
N CYS A 41 -5.16 16.87 9.58
CA CYS A 41 -5.29 15.43 9.80
C CYS A 41 -4.65 14.98 11.12
N GLU A 42 -3.50 15.53 11.48
CA GLU A 42 -2.83 15.26 12.76
C GLU A 42 -3.62 15.85 13.95
N LEU A 43 -4.26 17.02 13.77
CA LEU A 43 -5.16 17.59 14.77
C LEU A 43 -6.41 16.73 15.01
N ILE A 44 -6.94 16.08 13.97
CA ILE A 44 -8.02 15.09 14.11
C ILE A 44 -7.50 13.84 14.84
N GLY A 45 -6.27 13.43 14.56
CA GLY A 45 -5.60 12.33 15.25
C GLY A 45 -6.16 10.94 14.91
N THR A 46 -5.81 9.95 15.74
CA THR A 46 -6.28 8.58 15.56
C THR A 46 -7.54 8.33 16.38
N HIS A 47 -8.63 7.90 15.74
CA HIS A 47 -9.86 7.49 16.42
C HIS A 47 -9.99 5.97 16.42
N LYS A 48 -10.29 5.39 17.59
CA LYS A 48 -10.48 3.95 17.77
C LYS A 48 -11.91 3.70 18.22
N PHE A 49 -12.62 2.85 17.49
CA PHE A 49 -13.96 2.39 17.80
C PHE A 49 -13.92 0.87 18.00
N ILE A 50 -14.54 0.38 19.05
CA ILE A 50 -14.70 -1.06 19.26
C ILE A 50 -15.98 -1.48 18.53
N VAL A 51 -15.89 -2.45 17.63
CA VAL A 51 -17.01 -2.95 16.84
C VAL A 51 -17.08 -4.46 17.01
N GLY A 52 -17.91 -4.91 17.96
CA GLY A 52 -18.02 -6.33 18.31
C GLY A 52 -16.66 -6.89 18.78
N PRO A 53 -16.21 -8.06 18.28
CA PRO A 53 -14.91 -8.63 18.64
C PRO A 53 -13.71 -7.92 17.98
N GLY A 54 -13.96 -7.01 17.04
CA GLY A 54 -12.93 -6.27 16.31
C GLY A 54 -12.79 -4.81 16.75
N SER A 55 -11.71 -4.17 16.29
CA SER A 55 -11.54 -2.71 16.41
C SER A 55 -11.45 -2.03 15.05
N LEU A 56 -12.14 -0.91 14.92
CA LEU A 56 -12.07 0.01 13.81
C LEU A 56 -11.14 1.16 14.19
N VAL A 57 -10.02 1.31 13.47
CA VAL A 57 -9.04 2.38 13.72
C VAL A 57 -9.01 3.33 12.52
N LEU A 58 -9.42 4.58 12.72
CA LEU A 58 -9.33 5.65 11.74
C LEU A 58 -8.04 6.43 11.98
N LEU A 59 -7.16 6.45 10.98
CA LEU A 59 -5.83 7.08 11.06
C LEU A 59 -5.84 8.44 10.38
N PRO A 60 -4.94 9.37 10.76
CA PRO A 60 -4.75 10.64 10.07
C PRO A 60 -4.64 10.52 8.53
N MET A 61 -3.94 9.48 8.07
CA MET A 61 -3.76 9.21 6.63
C MET A 61 -5.08 8.97 5.88
N LEU A 62 -6.10 8.41 6.54
CA LEU A 62 -7.43 8.24 5.94
C LEU A 62 -8.05 9.60 5.61
N TYR A 63 -8.04 10.53 6.57
CA TYR A 63 -8.58 11.87 6.34
C TYR A 63 -7.79 12.60 5.26
N ALA A 64 -6.46 12.43 5.21
CA ALA A 64 -5.62 13.03 4.19
C ALA A 64 -5.98 12.55 2.77
N VAL A 65 -6.23 11.24 2.60
CA VAL A 65 -6.67 10.69 1.31
C VAL A 65 -8.06 11.18 0.92
N VAL A 66 -9.01 11.21 1.87
CA VAL A 66 -10.36 11.72 1.59
C VAL A 66 -10.30 13.19 1.19
N ILE A 67 -9.60 14.04 1.95
CA ILE A 67 -9.40 15.45 1.63
C ILE A 67 -8.71 15.59 0.27
N GLY A 68 -7.64 14.81 0.02
CA GLY A 68 -6.92 14.78 -1.25
C GLY A 68 -7.82 14.47 -2.45
N ILE A 69 -8.70 13.47 -2.33
CA ILE A 69 -9.69 13.13 -3.37
C ILE A 69 -10.69 14.29 -3.55
N LEU A 70 -11.17 14.89 -2.46
CA LEU A 70 -12.13 16.00 -2.53
C LEU A 70 -11.53 17.26 -3.18
N ILE A 71 -10.28 17.62 -2.88
CA ILE A 71 -9.62 18.79 -3.47
C ILE A 71 -9.10 18.55 -4.89
N THR A 72 -9.04 17.29 -5.35
CA THR A 72 -8.56 16.97 -6.69
C THR A 72 -9.49 17.58 -7.75
N PRO A 73 -8.95 18.31 -8.76
CA PRO A 73 -9.73 19.03 -9.76
C PRO A 73 -10.75 18.18 -10.52
N ASP A 74 -10.43 16.90 -10.76
CA ASP A 74 -11.24 15.99 -11.56
C ASP A 74 -12.44 15.41 -10.80
N VAL A 75 -12.49 15.56 -9.46
CA VAL A 75 -13.57 15.03 -8.61
C VAL A 75 -14.48 16.18 -8.13
N LEU A 76 -14.25 16.72 -6.94
CA LEU A 76 -15.07 17.81 -6.37
C LEU A 76 -14.66 19.19 -6.90
N GLY A 77 -13.39 19.35 -7.32
CA GLY A 77 -12.90 20.59 -7.94
C GLY A 77 -13.60 20.92 -9.26
N SER A 78 -14.24 19.95 -9.91
CA SER A 78 -15.05 20.16 -11.11
C SER A 78 -16.32 20.99 -10.81
N LYS A 79 -16.84 20.90 -9.58
CA LYS A 79 -18.08 21.55 -9.12
C LYS A 79 -17.84 22.79 -8.26
N ILE A 80 -16.69 22.91 -7.61
CA ILE A 80 -16.37 24.03 -6.70
C ILE A 80 -15.14 24.77 -7.23
N GLU A 81 -15.37 25.95 -7.80
CA GLU A 81 -14.33 26.77 -8.43
C GLU A 81 -13.25 27.25 -7.43
N ALA A 82 -13.61 27.37 -6.14
CA ALA A 82 -12.67 27.67 -5.06
C ALA A 82 -11.62 26.56 -4.87
N LEU A 83 -11.97 25.29 -5.07
CA LEU A 83 -11.03 24.16 -4.93
C LEU A 83 -10.03 24.09 -6.10
N LYS A 84 -10.45 24.50 -7.32
CA LYS A 84 -9.54 24.67 -8.48
C LYS A 84 -8.47 25.73 -8.23
N LYS A 85 -8.74 26.74 -7.40
CA LYS A 85 -7.74 27.74 -7.01
C LYS A 85 -6.69 27.15 -6.06
N VAL A 86 -7.07 26.17 -5.23
CA VAL A 86 -6.19 25.52 -4.24
C VAL A 86 -5.22 24.55 -4.90
N ILE A 87 -5.67 23.67 -5.81
CA ILE A 87 -4.82 22.74 -6.56
C ILE A 87 -5.26 22.72 -8.02
N SER A 88 -4.32 22.76 -8.96
CA SER A 88 -4.58 22.54 -10.39
C SER A 88 -3.95 21.22 -10.87
N THR A 89 -4.25 20.83 -12.10
CA THR A 89 -3.68 19.63 -12.72
C THR A 89 -2.14 19.68 -12.77
N LYS A 90 -1.53 20.87 -12.80
CA LYS A 90 -0.06 21.00 -12.76
C LYS A 90 0.51 20.56 -11.42
N GLU A 91 -0.11 20.97 -10.31
CA GLU A 91 0.27 20.57 -8.95
C GLU A 91 0.04 19.06 -8.75
N CYS A 92 -1.05 18.49 -9.27
CA CYS A 92 -1.29 17.03 -9.22
C CYS A 92 -0.20 16.25 -9.98
N LYS A 93 0.21 16.73 -11.16
CA LYS A 93 1.33 16.13 -11.91
C LYS A 93 2.63 16.23 -11.14
N LEU A 94 2.93 17.42 -10.58
CA LEU A 94 4.12 17.62 -9.76
C LEU A 94 4.12 16.69 -8.53
N ALA A 95 2.98 16.51 -7.87
CA ALA A 95 2.83 15.60 -6.73
C ALA A 95 3.15 14.14 -7.11
N THR A 96 2.77 13.71 -8.32
CA THR A 96 3.08 12.36 -8.82
C THR A 96 4.58 12.18 -9.01
N SER A 97 5.29 13.15 -9.59
CA SER A 97 6.75 13.10 -9.72
C SER A 97 7.48 13.23 -8.38
N MET A 98 6.95 14.07 -7.46
CA MET A 98 7.45 14.21 -6.09
C MET A 98 7.29 12.91 -5.29
N LEU A 99 6.32 12.06 -5.63
CA LEU A 99 6.12 10.78 -4.97
C LEU A 99 7.36 9.89 -5.09
N THR A 100 7.95 9.77 -6.28
CA THR A 100 9.17 8.99 -6.50
C THR A 100 10.31 9.46 -5.60
N ILE A 101 10.51 10.79 -5.49
CA ILE A 101 11.53 11.39 -4.61
C ILE A 101 11.19 11.14 -3.13
N SER A 102 9.92 11.24 -2.75
CA SER A 102 9.44 11.00 -1.39
C SER A 102 9.58 9.52 -0.97
N LEU A 103 9.61 8.60 -1.93
CA LEU A 103 9.87 7.17 -1.67
C LEU A 103 11.35 6.86 -1.46
N LEU A 104 12.30 7.70 -1.89
CA LEU A 104 13.74 7.42 -1.76
C LEU A 104 14.18 7.24 -0.29
N PRO A 105 13.78 8.10 0.68
CA PRO A 105 14.09 7.88 2.09
C PRO A 105 13.54 6.56 2.62
N LEU A 106 12.38 6.11 2.13
CA LEU A 106 11.83 4.80 2.47
C LEU A 106 12.72 3.68 1.93
N GLY A 107 13.17 3.79 0.67
CA GLY A 107 14.14 2.85 0.09
C GLY A 107 15.43 2.74 0.93
N VAL A 108 15.97 3.88 1.39
CA VAL A 108 17.14 3.91 2.30
C VAL A 108 16.83 3.28 3.65
N LYS A 109 15.68 3.60 4.24
CA LYS A 109 15.22 3.01 5.51
C LYS A 109 15.12 1.49 5.39
N TYR A 110 14.50 0.98 4.33
CA TYR A 110 14.38 -0.46 4.13
C TYR A 110 15.75 -1.09 3.81
N GLY A 111 16.59 -0.47 2.99
CA GLY A 111 17.95 -0.96 2.74
C GLY A 111 18.79 -1.09 4.02
N THR A 112 18.71 -0.10 4.91
CA THR A 112 19.42 -0.10 6.20
C THR A 112 18.78 -1.01 7.26
N LEU A 113 17.49 -1.32 7.14
CA LEU A 113 16.81 -2.31 7.99
C LEU A 113 17.08 -3.75 7.53
N VAL A 114 17.09 -4.00 6.22
CA VAL A 114 17.17 -5.34 5.64
C VAL A 114 18.51 -6.02 5.96
N GLY A 115 19.63 -5.36 5.69
CA GLY A 115 20.97 -5.95 5.84
C GLY A 115 21.25 -6.48 7.25
N PRO A 116 21.15 -5.64 8.30
CA PRO A 116 21.42 -6.05 9.67
C PRO A 116 20.45 -7.10 10.24
N ASN A 117 19.22 -7.19 9.70
CA ASN A 117 18.23 -8.16 10.17
C ASN A 117 18.25 -9.48 9.39
N MET A 118 19.06 -9.63 8.33
CA MET A 118 19.18 -10.87 7.58
C MET A 118 19.53 -12.10 8.45
N PRO A 119 20.45 -12.03 9.43
CA PRO A 119 20.71 -13.16 10.33
C PRO A 119 19.48 -13.53 11.17
N LYS A 120 18.67 -12.55 11.57
CA LYS A 120 17.42 -12.80 12.31
C LYS A 120 16.38 -13.47 11.42
N VAL A 121 16.29 -13.10 10.15
CA VAL A 121 15.42 -13.80 9.17
C VAL A 121 15.80 -15.28 9.07
N ILE A 122 17.10 -15.56 8.95
CA ILE A 122 17.61 -16.94 8.86
C ILE A 122 17.35 -17.72 10.15
N GLN A 123 17.55 -17.09 11.32
CA GLN A 123 17.31 -17.70 12.64
C GLN A 123 15.82 -17.88 12.95
N ALA A 124 14.96 -16.95 12.53
CA ALA A 124 13.51 -17.06 12.69
C ALA A 124 12.92 -18.23 11.87
N GLY A 125 13.74 -18.82 11.00
CA GLY A 125 13.61 -20.19 10.56
C GLY A 125 12.61 -20.40 9.43
N PRO A 126 12.28 -21.67 9.13
CA PRO A 126 11.38 -22.04 8.03
C PRO A 126 10.00 -21.40 8.11
N ALA A 127 9.53 -21.04 9.32
CA ALA A 127 8.21 -20.45 9.53
C ALA A 127 8.03 -19.12 8.78
N PHE A 128 9.03 -18.23 8.79
CA PHE A 128 8.96 -16.95 8.08
C PHE A 128 9.01 -17.11 6.56
N ILE A 129 9.82 -18.05 6.07
CA ILE A 129 9.87 -18.37 4.64
C ILE A 129 8.50 -18.89 4.18
N LEU A 130 7.92 -19.84 4.92
CA LEU A 130 6.59 -20.39 4.62
C LEU A 130 5.48 -19.34 4.72
N GLN A 131 5.58 -18.40 5.66
CA GLN A 131 4.67 -17.26 5.76
C GLN A 131 4.68 -16.41 4.48
N GLU A 132 5.86 -16.12 3.93
CA GLU A 132 5.96 -15.38 2.67
C GLU A 132 5.45 -16.19 1.46
N PHE A 133 5.65 -17.51 1.44
CA PHE A 133 5.00 -18.35 0.43
C PHE A 133 3.48 -18.30 0.54
N GLY A 134 2.95 -18.24 1.77
CA GLY A 134 1.53 -18.00 2.02
C GLY A 134 1.05 -16.65 1.46
N ASN A 135 1.87 -15.61 1.57
CA ASN A 135 1.59 -14.28 1.01
C ASN A 135 1.39 -14.31 -0.51
N LEU A 136 2.13 -15.15 -1.24
CA LEU A 136 1.95 -15.32 -2.69
C LEU A 136 0.56 -15.84 -3.07
N GLY A 137 -0.16 -16.46 -2.12
CA GLY A 137 -1.57 -16.83 -2.29
C GLY A 137 -2.47 -15.63 -2.61
N THR A 138 -2.09 -14.42 -2.18
CA THR A 138 -2.78 -13.18 -2.55
C THR A 138 -2.82 -12.97 -4.05
N ILE A 139 -1.73 -13.27 -4.77
CA ILE A 139 -1.67 -13.17 -6.24
C ILE A 139 -2.68 -14.12 -6.88
N VAL A 140 -2.71 -15.37 -6.41
CA VAL A 140 -3.56 -16.44 -6.97
C VAL A 140 -5.04 -16.10 -6.83
N LEU A 141 -5.42 -15.45 -5.74
CA LEU A 141 -6.80 -15.06 -5.49
C LEU A 141 -7.13 -13.70 -6.12
N ALA A 142 -6.36 -12.66 -5.83
CA ALA A 142 -6.69 -11.29 -6.19
C ALA A 142 -6.58 -11.01 -7.69
N LEU A 143 -5.60 -11.61 -8.39
CA LEU A 143 -5.41 -11.37 -9.82
C LEU A 143 -6.62 -11.80 -10.67
N PRO A 144 -7.18 -13.03 -10.53
CA PRO A 144 -8.42 -13.40 -11.22
C PRO A 144 -9.56 -12.42 -10.95
N PHE A 145 -9.78 -12.03 -9.68
CA PHE A 145 -10.84 -11.08 -9.34
C PHE A 145 -10.63 -9.72 -9.99
N ALA A 146 -9.40 -9.20 -9.99
CA ALA A 146 -9.07 -7.94 -10.65
C ALA A 146 -9.32 -7.99 -12.17
N LEU A 147 -8.96 -9.10 -12.82
CA LEU A 147 -9.20 -9.30 -14.26
C LEU A 147 -10.71 -9.37 -14.58
N LEU A 148 -11.50 -10.02 -13.72
CA LEU A 148 -12.97 -10.09 -13.85
C LEU A 148 -13.63 -8.72 -13.70
N LEU A 149 -13.06 -7.85 -12.84
CA LEU A 149 -13.48 -6.45 -12.71
C LEU A 149 -13.05 -5.58 -13.90
N GLY A 150 -12.28 -6.13 -14.85
CA GLY A 150 -11.87 -5.46 -16.07
C GLY A 150 -10.54 -4.70 -15.97
N LEU A 151 -9.81 -4.83 -14.85
CA LEU A 151 -8.46 -4.30 -14.75
C LEU A 151 -7.53 -5.07 -15.70
N LYS A 152 -6.53 -4.39 -16.25
CA LYS A 152 -5.55 -4.98 -17.17
C LYS A 152 -4.20 -5.02 -16.50
N ARG A 153 -3.24 -4.23 -16.98
CA ARG A 153 -1.89 -4.18 -16.39
C ARG A 153 -1.90 -3.57 -14.99
N GLU A 154 -2.90 -2.77 -14.66
CA GLU A 154 -3.17 -2.30 -13.30
C GLU A 154 -3.35 -3.47 -12.32
N ALA A 155 -3.94 -4.58 -12.76
CA ALA A 155 -4.10 -5.77 -11.94
C ALA A 155 -2.74 -6.36 -11.53
N VAL A 156 -1.72 -6.29 -12.39
CA VAL A 156 -0.40 -6.84 -12.08
C VAL A 156 0.24 -6.08 -10.92
N GLY A 157 0.30 -4.75 -11.01
CA GLY A 157 0.86 -3.94 -9.92
C GLY A 157 0.00 -3.99 -8.65
N GLY A 158 -1.32 -4.02 -8.79
CA GLY A 158 -2.25 -4.01 -7.65
C GLY A 158 -2.43 -5.36 -6.94
N THR A 159 -1.92 -6.47 -7.50
CA THR A 159 -2.12 -7.82 -6.94
C THR A 159 -0.83 -8.61 -6.75
N VAL A 160 0.34 -8.04 -7.06
CA VAL A 160 1.63 -8.70 -6.86
C VAL A 160 1.90 -9.04 -5.39
N SER A 161 1.31 -8.29 -4.46
CA SER A 161 1.29 -8.56 -3.02
C SER A 161 0.23 -7.68 -2.35
N ILE A 162 0.29 -7.56 -1.02
CA ILE A 162 -0.46 -6.56 -0.25
C ILE A 162 0.01 -5.10 -0.47
N CYS A 163 0.95 -4.88 -1.40
CA CYS A 163 1.38 -3.57 -1.89
C CYS A 163 1.90 -2.64 -0.79
N ARG A 164 2.85 -3.12 0.03
CA ARG A 164 3.55 -2.28 1.01
C ARG A 164 4.55 -1.35 0.33
N GLU A 165 5.17 -0.47 1.10
CA GLU A 165 6.15 0.49 0.61
C GLU A 165 7.30 -0.16 -0.20
N PRO A 166 7.86 -1.33 0.19
CA PRO A 166 8.86 -2.01 -0.63
C PRO A 166 8.36 -2.37 -2.04
N THR A 167 7.10 -2.79 -2.15
CA THR A 167 6.45 -3.16 -3.42
C THR A 167 6.28 -1.94 -4.33
N LEU A 168 6.01 -0.75 -3.77
CA LEU A 168 5.99 0.50 -4.55
C LEU A 168 7.35 0.75 -5.21
N GLY A 169 8.44 0.54 -4.47
CA GLY A 169 9.80 0.66 -4.99
C GLY A 169 10.07 -0.33 -6.13
N ILE A 170 9.73 -1.61 -5.94
CA ILE A 170 9.89 -2.65 -6.97
C ILE A 170 9.12 -2.30 -8.24
N ILE A 171 7.83 -1.98 -8.12
CA ILE A 171 6.99 -1.70 -9.28
C ILE A 171 7.41 -0.41 -9.99
N SER A 172 7.80 0.63 -9.22
CA SER A 172 8.32 1.87 -9.79
C SER A 172 9.61 1.63 -10.58
N GLU A 173 10.51 0.77 -10.11
CA GLU A 173 11.76 0.46 -10.80
C GLU A 173 11.53 -0.35 -12.09
N TYR A 174 10.66 -1.37 -12.04
CA TYR A 174 10.44 -2.27 -13.18
C TYR A 174 9.50 -1.71 -14.25
N TYR A 175 8.51 -0.91 -13.86
CA TYR A 175 7.47 -0.41 -14.77
C TYR A 175 7.37 1.11 -14.83
N GLY A 176 7.88 1.83 -13.83
CA GLY A 176 7.65 3.27 -13.66
C GLY A 176 6.37 3.54 -12.87
N ILE A 177 6.38 4.53 -11.98
CA ILE A 177 5.22 4.84 -11.12
C ILE A 177 3.99 5.32 -11.91
N ASP A 178 4.20 5.92 -13.09
CA ASP A 178 3.15 6.39 -13.98
C ASP A 178 2.54 5.31 -14.89
N SER A 179 3.13 4.11 -14.89
CA SER A 179 2.62 2.97 -15.65
C SER A 179 1.26 2.49 -15.13
N PRO A 180 0.49 1.72 -15.92
CA PRO A 180 -0.70 1.04 -15.42
C PRO A 180 -0.41 0.24 -14.13
N GLU A 181 0.71 -0.47 -14.08
CA GLU A 181 1.18 -1.25 -12.93
C GLU A 181 1.45 -0.33 -11.73
N GLY A 182 2.16 0.78 -11.95
CA GLY A 182 2.42 1.82 -10.95
C GLY A 182 1.13 2.37 -10.34
N ARG A 183 0.13 2.66 -11.17
CA ARG A 183 -1.20 3.08 -10.71
C ARG A 183 -1.92 1.98 -9.93
N GLY A 184 -1.78 0.74 -10.36
CA GLY A 184 -2.33 -0.43 -9.67
C GLY A 184 -1.78 -0.57 -8.26
N VAL A 185 -0.44 -0.58 -8.11
CA VAL A 185 0.20 -0.73 -6.80
C VAL A 185 -0.10 0.47 -5.90
N LEU A 186 -0.13 1.69 -6.43
CA LEU A 186 -0.48 2.89 -5.67
C LEU A 186 -1.94 2.85 -5.20
N GLY A 187 -2.84 2.41 -6.07
CA GLY A 187 -4.25 2.20 -5.74
C GLY A 187 -4.42 1.20 -4.59
N THR A 188 -3.79 0.02 -4.68
CA THR A 188 -3.85 -0.99 -3.62
C THR A 188 -3.17 -0.51 -2.34
N TYR A 189 -2.03 0.18 -2.41
CA TYR A 189 -1.36 0.71 -1.21
C TYR A 189 -2.26 1.70 -0.44
N LEU A 190 -2.86 2.66 -1.15
CA LEU A 190 -3.71 3.68 -0.54
C LEU A 190 -5.01 3.08 0.01
N THR A 191 -5.73 2.33 -0.83
CA THR A 191 -7.00 1.72 -0.45
C THR A 191 -6.80 0.63 0.60
N GLY A 192 -5.74 -0.16 0.48
CA GLY A 192 -5.32 -1.18 1.41
C GLY A 192 -5.01 -0.58 2.78
N THR A 193 -4.18 0.45 2.86
CA THR A 193 -3.85 1.08 4.16
C THR A 193 -5.10 1.56 4.90
N ILE A 194 -6.07 2.11 4.16
CA ILE A 194 -7.33 2.62 4.70
C ILE A 194 -8.27 1.49 5.08
N LEU A 195 -8.77 0.75 4.09
CA LEU A 195 -9.80 -0.26 4.27
C LEU A 195 -9.23 -1.51 4.94
N GLY A 196 -8.02 -1.87 4.58
CA GLY A 196 -7.30 -3.01 5.16
C GLY A 196 -7.13 -2.88 6.67
N THR A 197 -6.91 -1.69 7.23
CA THR A 197 -6.86 -1.53 8.70
C THR A 197 -8.19 -1.93 9.36
N ILE A 198 -9.32 -1.58 8.73
CA ILE A 198 -10.66 -1.96 9.18
C ILE A 198 -10.85 -3.48 9.06
N PHE A 199 -10.56 -4.03 7.89
CA PHE A 199 -10.69 -5.47 7.62
C PHE A 199 -9.80 -6.30 8.54
N PHE A 200 -8.54 -5.93 8.72
CA PHE A 200 -7.59 -6.62 9.60
C PHE A 200 -7.99 -6.52 11.08
N GLY A 201 -8.53 -5.38 11.52
CA GLY A 201 -9.07 -5.25 12.87
C GLY A 201 -10.21 -6.23 13.15
N ILE A 202 -11.17 -6.34 12.24
CA ILE A 202 -12.29 -7.29 12.35
C ILE A 202 -11.79 -8.73 12.24
N LEU A 203 -10.97 -9.04 11.23
CA LEU A 203 -10.42 -10.37 11.02
C LEU A 203 -9.57 -10.83 12.20
N GLY A 204 -8.79 -9.93 12.82
CA GLY A 204 -8.00 -10.24 14.01
C GLY A 204 -8.86 -10.75 15.16
N GLY A 205 -9.97 -10.07 15.46
CA GLY A 205 -10.91 -10.48 16.50
C GLY A 205 -11.67 -11.78 16.20
N LEU A 206 -11.93 -12.06 14.92
CA LEU A 206 -12.61 -13.29 14.47
C LEU A 206 -11.65 -14.46 14.27
N SER A 207 -10.35 -14.20 14.12
CA SER A 207 -9.36 -15.21 13.78
C SER A 207 -9.26 -16.39 14.76
N PRO A 208 -9.53 -16.27 16.08
CA PRO A 208 -9.57 -17.44 16.98
C PRO A 208 -10.59 -18.50 16.57
N LEU A 209 -11.66 -18.14 15.85
CA LEU A 209 -12.67 -19.06 15.34
C LEU A 209 -12.13 -20.06 14.32
N THR A 210 -10.95 -19.79 13.74
CA THR A 210 -10.27 -20.72 12.82
C THR A 210 -9.74 -21.97 13.52
N GLY A 211 -9.63 -21.96 14.86
CA GLY A 211 -9.02 -23.03 15.65
C GLY A 211 -7.48 -23.08 15.55
N LEU A 212 -6.86 -22.13 14.83
CA LEU A 212 -5.41 -22.02 14.74
C LEU A 212 -4.80 -21.51 16.05
N HIS A 213 -3.55 -21.90 16.30
CA HIS A 213 -2.83 -21.47 17.50
C HIS A 213 -2.71 -19.94 17.55
N PRO A 214 -2.98 -19.28 18.70
CA PRO A 214 -2.96 -17.81 18.81
C PRO A 214 -1.64 -17.15 18.38
N TYR A 215 -0.50 -17.81 18.60
CA TYR A 215 0.79 -17.32 18.11
C TYR A 215 0.92 -17.35 16.58
N ALA A 216 0.35 -18.34 15.90
CA ALA A 216 0.32 -18.34 14.43
C ALA A 216 -0.57 -17.21 13.90
N LEU A 217 -1.71 -16.96 14.57
CA LEU A 217 -2.59 -15.84 14.26
C LEU A 217 -1.88 -14.48 14.51
N ALA A 218 -1.10 -14.38 15.59
CA ALA A 218 -0.29 -13.21 15.89
C ALA A 218 0.76 -12.94 14.80
N MET A 219 1.40 -13.99 14.28
CA MET A 219 2.31 -13.88 13.15
C MET A 219 1.60 -13.37 11.89
N ALA A 220 0.39 -13.86 11.61
CA ALA A 220 -0.43 -13.40 10.49
C ALA A 220 -0.83 -11.92 10.61
N CYS A 221 -1.09 -11.42 11.83
CA CYS A 221 -1.33 -9.98 12.08
C CYS A 221 -0.16 -9.11 11.59
N GLY A 222 1.06 -9.63 11.58
CA GLY A 222 2.26 -8.92 11.14
C GLY A 222 2.30 -8.58 9.65
N MET A 223 1.53 -9.25 8.79
CA MET A 223 1.69 -9.11 7.34
C MET A 223 1.41 -7.69 6.82
N GLY A 224 0.33 -7.07 7.29
CA GLY A 224 -0.17 -5.76 6.82
C GLY A 224 0.70 -4.56 7.22
N SER A 225 0.29 -3.33 6.92
CA SER A 225 1.01 -2.13 7.41
C SER A 225 1.08 -2.09 8.94
N ALA A 226 1.94 -1.22 9.51
CA ALA A 226 2.02 -1.07 10.97
C ALA A 226 0.65 -0.78 11.62
N SER A 227 -0.22 -0.05 10.92
CA SER A 227 -1.58 0.19 11.38
C SER A 227 -2.48 -1.04 11.32
N MET A 228 -2.43 -1.81 10.23
CA MET A 228 -3.17 -3.08 10.11
C MET A 228 -2.72 -4.08 11.18
N MET A 229 -1.41 -4.18 11.41
CA MET A 229 -0.83 -5.02 12.46
C MET A 229 -1.34 -4.58 13.83
N THR A 230 -1.27 -3.29 14.14
CA THR A 230 -1.74 -2.77 15.43
C THR A 230 -3.23 -3.06 15.65
N ALA A 231 -4.08 -2.81 14.65
CA ALA A 231 -5.51 -3.06 14.75
C ALA A 231 -5.84 -4.56 14.89
N SER A 232 -5.24 -5.42 14.06
CA SER A 232 -5.49 -6.87 14.09
C SER A 232 -4.95 -7.52 15.37
N SER A 233 -3.72 -7.22 15.77
CA SER A 233 -3.12 -7.81 16.98
C SER A 233 -3.81 -7.33 18.26
N ALA A 234 -4.25 -6.06 18.32
CA ALA A 234 -5.06 -5.57 19.43
C ALA A 234 -6.38 -6.34 19.53
N SER A 235 -7.08 -6.52 18.40
CA SER A 235 -8.36 -7.24 18.34
C SER A 235 -8.20 -8.73 18.67
N LEU A 236 -7.16 -9.37 18.14
CA LEU A 236 -6.82 -10.76 18.47
C LEU A 236 -6.53 -10.90 19.97
N SER A 237 -5.68 -10.04 20.54
CA SER A 237 -5.32 -10.10 21.95
C SER A 237 -6.51 -9.87 22.89
N ALA A 238 -7.50 -9.09 22.47
CA ALA A 238 -8.74 -8.89 23.21
C ALA A 238 -9.70 -10.10 23.13
N ALA A 239 -9.61 -10.88 22.04
CA ALA A 239 -10.46 -12.04 21.79
C ALA A 239 -9.95 -13.34 22.44
N ILE A 240 -8.75 -13.33 23.04
CA ILE A 240 -8.12 -14.50 23.65
C ILE A 240 -7.75 -14.29 25.12
N ALA A 241 -7.26 -15.36 25.78
CA ALA A 241 -6.84 -15.31 27.17
C ALA A 241 -5.77 -14.23 27.46
N PRO A 242 -5.90 -13.45 28.57
CA PRO A 242 -5.00 -12.34 28.90
C PRO A 242 -3.52 -12.71 28.99
N GLU A 243 -3.21 -13.95 29.37
CA GLU A 243 -1.86 -14.46 29.61
C GLU A 243 -0.98 -14.44 28.34
N MET A 244 -1.58 -14.53 27.15
CA MET A 244 -0.87 -14.57 25.88
C MET A 244 -0.73 -13.18 25.22
N LYS A 245 -1.36 -12.15 25.78
CA LYS A 245 -1.49 -10.82 25.16
C LYS A 245 -0.13 -10.22 24.77
N ASP A 246 0.81 -10.17 25.70
CA ASP A 246 2.11 -9.52 25.47
C ASP A 246 2.92 -10.28 24.41
N THR A 247 2.88 -11.61 24.44
CA THR A 247 3.52 -12.45 23.43
C THR A 247 2.91 -12.25 22.05
N ILE A 248 1.59 -12.11 21.94
CA ILE A 248 0.91 -11.83 20.66
C ILE A 248 1.35 -10.50 20.07
N LEU A 249 1.35 -9.44 20.88
CA LEU A 249 1.78 -8.13 20.41
C LEU A 249 3.25 -8.16 19.96
N ALA A 250 4.10 -8.86 20.71
CA ALA A 250 5.51 -9.03 20.36
C ALA A 250 5.69 -9.84 19.05
N TYR A 251 4.93 -10.91 18.86
CA TYR A 251 5.00 -11.75 17.65
C TYR A 251 4.48 -11.00 16.43
N ALA A 252 3.38 -10.26 16.57
CA ALA A 252 2.84 -9.43 15.50
C ALA A 252 3.83 -8.32 15.08
N ALA A 253 4.44 -7.63 16.05
CA ALA A 253 5.46 -6.60 15.78
C ALA A 253 6.71 -7.19 15.11
N THR A 254 7.21 -8.31 15.62
CA THR A 254 8.35 -9.02 15.03
C THR A 254 8.04 -9.48 13.61
N SER A 255 6.84 -10.04 13.40
CA SER A 255 6.39 -10.47 12.08
C SER A 255 6.28 -9.31 11.11
N ASN A 256 5.79 -8.15 11.55
CA ASN A 256 5.70 -6.95 10.71
C ASN A 256 7.05 -6.44 10.26
N LEU A 257 8.00 -6.39 11.18
CA LEU A 257 9.36 -5.97 10.90
C LEU A 257 10.03 -6.92 9.90
N LEU A 258 9.95 -8.24 10.15
CA LEU A 258 10.58 -9.24 9.30
C LEU A 258 9.90 -9.36 7.95
N THR A 259 8.57 -9.31 7.86
CA THR A 259 7.81 -9.31 6.60
C THR A 259 8.18 -8.11 5.72
N GLY A 260 8.44 -6.94 6.31
CA GLY A 260 8.94 -5.78 5.55
C GLY A 260 10.26 -6.05 4.83
N VAL A 261 11.06 -7.00 5.32
CA VAL A 261 12.33 -7.43 4.74
C VAL A 261 12.14 -8.64 3.83
N THR A 262 11.51 -9.71 4.32
CA THR A 262 11.34 -10.98 3.60
C THR A 262 10.38 -10.85 2.43
N GLY A 263 9.30 -10.08 2.60
CA GLY A 263 8.32 -9.78 1.55
C GLY A 263 8.93 -9.03 0.37
N LEU A 264 9.92 -8.14 0.58
CA LEU A 264 10.63 -7.47 -0.51
C LEU A 264 11.31 -8.51 -1.43
N TYR A 265 12.05 -9.46 -0.85
CA TYR A 265 12.73 -10.50 -1.64
C TYR A 265 11.73 -11.48 -2.27
N MET A 266 10.68 -11.84 -1.53
CA MET A 266 9.63 -12.71 -2.04
C MET A 266 8.93 -12.08 -3.25
N ASP A 267 8.52 -10.83 -3.14
CA ASP A 267 7.90 -10.06 -4.23
C ASP A 267 8.86 -9.93 -5.42
N LEU A 268 10.12 -9.58 -5.19
CA LEU A 268 11.10 -9.38 -6.26
C LEU A 268 11.44 -10.67 -7.00
N ILE A 269 11.75 -11.74 -6.28
CA ILE A 269 12.31 -12.98 -6.84
C ILE A 269 11.19 -13.90 -7.35
N ILE A 270 10.06 -13.98 -6.64
CA ILE A 270 9.00 -14.96 -6.93
C ILE A 270 7.70 -14.27 -7.34
N GLY A 271 7.23 -13.30 -6.55
CA GLY A 271 5.93 -12.65 -6.75
C GLY A 271 5.82 -11.98 -8.11
N LEU A 272 6.82 -11.21 -8.51
CA LEU A 272 6.83 -10.44 -9.76
C LEU A 272 6.86 -11.35 -11.00
N PRO A 273 7.74 -12.38 -11.10
CA PRO A 273 7.63 -13.38 -12.17
C PRO A 273 6.29 -14.12 -12.17
N MET A 274 5.80 -14.52 -11.00
CA MET A 274 4.57 -15.28 -10.83
C MET A 274 3.33 -14.51 -11.30
N VAL A 275 3.15 -13.25 -10.86
CA VAL A 275 2.01 -12.42 -11.26
C VAL A 275 2.01 -12.16 -12.77
N ASN A 276 3.18 -11.97 -13.38
CA ASN A 276 3.27 -11.79 -14.83
C ASN A 276 2.96 -13.07 -15.60
N PHE A 277 3.43 -14.22 -15.10
CA PHE A 277 3.10 -15.52 -15.66
C PHE A 277 1.59 -15.79 -15.60
N LEU A 278 0.99 -15.63 -14.42
CA LEU A 278 -0.44 -15.83 -14.21
C LEU A 278 -1.26 -14.84 -15.04
N TYR A 279 -0.87 -13.57 -15.12
CA TYR A 279 -1.54 -12.58 -15.95
C TYR A 279 -1.58 -13.00 -17.42
N ARG A 280 -0.45 -13.47 -17.98
CA ARG A 280 -0.38 -13.93 -19.38
C ARG A 280 -1.30 -15.13 -19.64
N LYS A 281 -1.54 -15.97 -18.64
CA LYS A 281 -2.41 -17.15 -18.75
C LYS A 281 -3.88 -16.81 -18.54
N LEU A 282 -4.18 -15.95 -17.57
CA LEU A 282 -5.53 -15.67 -17.11
C LEU A 282 -6.20 -14.53 -17.88
N GLU A 283 -5.45 -13.51 -18.32
CA GLU A 283 -6.03 -12.36 -19.03
C GLU A 283 -6.77 -12.74 -20.32
N PRO A 284 -6.27 -13.67 -21.17
CA PRO A 284 -7.02 -14.09 -22.36
C PRO A 284 -8.33 -14.82 -22.05
N ILE A 285 -8.45 -15.40 -20.86
CA ILE A 285 -9.59 -16.23 -20.44
C ILE A 285 -10.62 -15.39 -19.67
N LEU A 286 -10.15 -14.63 -18.68
CA LEU A 286 -10.98 -13.88 -17.74
C LEU A 286 -11.09 -12.40 -18.09
N GLY A 287 -10.17 -11.87 -18.89
CA GLY A 287 -10.10 -10.47 -19.21
C GLY A 287 -11.32 -10.04 -20.01
N ARG A 288 -12.14 -9.15 -19.43
CA ARG A 288 -13.20 -8.49 -20.20
C ARG A 288 -12.59 -7.75 -21.39
N LYS A 289 -13.18 -7.92 -22.59
CA LYS A 289 -12.90 -7.02 -23.72
C LYS A 289 -13.45 -5.65 -23.32
N LYS A 290 -12.66 -4.58 -23.50
CA LYS A 290 -13.15 -3.22 -23.25
C LYS A 290 -14.43 -3.01 -24.06
N ALA A 291 -15.52 -2.69 -23.38
CA ALA A 291 -16.72 -2.13 -24.01
C ALA A 291 -16.40 -0.74 -24.58
#